data_AF-A0A1U7VNL5-F1
#
_entry.id   AF-A0A1U7VNL5-F1
#
_cell.length_a   1.000
_cell.length_b   1.000
_cell.length_c   1.000
_cell.angle_alpha   90.00
_cell.angle_beta   90.00
_cell.angle_gamma   90.00
#
_symmetry.space_group_name_H-M   'P 1'
#
loop_
_entity.id
_entity.type
_entity.pdbx_description
1 polymer ?
#
loop_
_entity_poly.entity_id
_entity_poly.type
_entity_poly.pdbx_seq_one_letter_code
_entity_poly.pdbx_strand_id
1 'polypeptide(L)'
;MWDLKKLNFEWDVAANLRVTQLNELDELWYHAYTSCCSYKEKMKYLHDKYIRNKYFKEGDLVLLFNSRLWMFLGKLKSKWSGPFEVVGVTRFGELDLKNKNDEVFRVNGHQQWCDLVVEVILPKGGVNPPEAEAGATSHSQSKE
;
A
#
# COMPACT_ATOMS: atom_id res chain seq x y z
N MET A 1 43.91 2.72 -59.13
CA MET A 1 42.65 3.49 -58.88
C MET A 1 41.46 2.58 -58.48
N TRP A 2 41.63 1.26 -58.34
CA TRP A 2 40.57 0.31 -57.94
C TRP A 2 40.44 0.18 -56.42
N ASP A 3 41.55 0.24 -55.70
CA ASP A 3 41.61 0.00 -54.24
C ASP A 3 40.83 1.03 -53.42
N LEU A 4 40.83 2.30 -53.86
CA LEU A 4 40.04 3.36 -53.24
C LEU A 4 38.53 3.15 -53.36
N LYS A 5 38.05 2.56 -54.48
CA LYS A 5 36.62 2.27 -54.66
C LYS A 5 36.15 1.13 -53.76
N LYS A 6 37.00 0.12 -53.58
CA LYS A 6 36.72 -1.03 -52.71
C LYS A 6 36.62 -0.62 -51.24
N LEU A 7 37.56 0.20 -50.76
CA LEU A 7 37.56 0.72 -49.38
C LEU A 7 36.31 1.56 -49.07
N ASN A 8 35.86 2.41 -50.01
CA ASN A 8 34.63 3.20 -49.81
C ASN A 8 33.38 2.31 -49.75
N PHE A 9 33.29 1.29 -50.62
CA PHE A 9 32.15 0.37 -50.61
C PHE A 9 32.08 -0.46 -49.33
N GLU A 10 33.21 -0.94 -48.82
CA GLU A 10 33.28 -1.66 -47.55
C GLU A 10 32.88 -0.76 -46.36
N TRP A 11 33.23 0.53 -46.41
CA TRP A 11 32.82 1.49 -45.39
C TRP A 11 31.32 1.79 -45.41
N ASP A 12 30.71 1.98 -46.58
CA ASP A 12 29.26 2.18 -46.70
C ASP A 12 28.47 0.97 -46.20
N VAL A 13 28.92 -0.25 -46.54
CA VAL A 13 28.30 -1.49 -46.04
C VAL A 13 28.41 -1.57 -44.51
N ALA A 14 29.58 -1.26 -43.94
CA ALA A 14 29.78 -1.24 -42.50
C ALA A 14 28.96 -0.14 -41.81
N ALA A 15 28.82 1.03 -42.42
CA ALA A 15 28.00 2.12 -41.91
C ALA A 15 26.51 1.75 -41.89
N ASN A 16 26.00 1.21 -42.99
CA ASN A 16 24.61 0.76 -43.08
C ASN A 16 24.32 -0.37 -42.07
N LEU A 17 25.22 -1.33 -41.92
CA LEU A 17 25.07 -2.40 -40.92
C LEU A 17 24.95 -1.84 -39.49
N ARG A 18 25.80 -0.87 -39.12
CA ARG A 18 25.72 -0.22 -37.80
C ARG A 18 24.40 0.54 -37.61
N VAL A 19 23.92 1.23 -38.64
CA VAL A 19 22.63 1.94 -38.58
C VAL A 19 21.49 0.96 -38.38
N THR A 20 21.48 -0.17 -39.11
CA THR A 20 20.48 -1.23 -38.93
C THR A 20 20.50 -1.79 -37.50
N GLN A 21 21.69 -2.10 -36.97
CA GLN A 21 21.84 -2.61 -35.59
C GLN A 21 21.33 -1.61 -34.54
N LEU A 22 21.58 -0.31 -34.72
CA LEU A 22 21.07 0.72 -33.82
C LEU A 22 19.54 0.82 -33.89
N ASN A 23 18.96 0.70 -35.08
CA ASN A 23 17.51 0.74 -35.26
C ASN A 23 16.83 -0.48 -34.61
N GLU A 24 17.42 -1.66 -34.73
CA GLU A 24 16.96 -2.87 -34.04
C GLU A 24 17.00 -2.70 -32.51
N LEU A 25 18.08 -2.11 -31.98
CA LEU A 25 18.20 -1.84 -30.54
C LEU A 25 17.14 -0.84 -30.05
N ASP A 26 16.89 0.22 -30.82
CA ASP A 26 15.88 1.23 -30.47
C ASP A 26 14.47 0.62 -30.44
N GLU A 27 14.15 -0.25 -31.41
CA GLU A 27 12.89 -0.99 -31.45
C GLU A 27 12.74 -1.91 -30.22
N LEU A 28 13.80 -2.63 -29.85
CA LEU A 28 13.81 -3.47 -28.63
C LEU A 28 13.58 -2.64 -27.36
N TRP A 29 14.22 -1.47 -27.26
CA TRP A 29 14.05 -0.57 -26.12
C TRP A 29 12.63 -0.02 -26.07
N TYR A 30 12.09 0.38 -27.22
CA TYR A 30 10.71 0.84 -27.32
C TYR A 30 9.72 -0.24 -26.87
N HIS A 31 9.91 -1.50 -27.30
CA HIS A 31 9.08 -2.62 -26.85
C HIS A 31 9.22 -2.90 -25.36
N ALA A 32 10.44 -2.86 -24.81
CA ALA A 32 10.67 -3.04 -23.38
C ALA A 32 9.99 -1.92 -22.55
N TYR A 33 10.09 -0.67 -23.02
CA TYR A 33 9.49 0.47 -22.36
C TYR A 33 7.95 0.42 -22.41
N THR A 34 7.38 0.24 -23.60
CA THR A 34 5.92 0.16 -23.79
C THR A 34 5.29 -1.00 -23.03
N SER A 35 5.93 -2.17 -23.01
CA SER A 35 5.45 -3.32 -22.22
C SER A 35 5.55 -3.07 -20.72
N CYS A 36 6.64 -2.46 -20.24
CA CYS A 36 6.79 -2.06 -18.83
C CYS A 36 5.75 -1.02 -18.41
N CYS A 37 5.50 -0.01 -19.23
CA CYS A 37 4.45 0.99 -19.01
C CYS A 37 3.06 0.34 -18.96
N SER A 38 2.75 -0.54 -19.91
CA SER A 38 1.49 -1.29 -19.94
C SER A 38 1.28 -2.15 -18.69
N TYR A 39 2.35 -2.77 -18.20
CA TYR A 39 2.30 -3.55 -16.96
C TYR A 39 2.03 -2.66 -15.74
N LYS A 40 2.74 -1.54 -15.61
CA LYS A 40 2.52 -0.56 -14.53
C LYS A 40 1.09 -0.04 -14.52
N GLU A 41 0.55 0.28 -15.69
CA GLU A 41 -0.82 0.76 -15.84
C GLU A 41 -1.85 -0.29 -15.43
N LYS A 42 -1.70 -1.55 -15.89
CA LYS A 42 -2.56 -2.66 -15.46
C LYS A 42 -2.50 -2.88 -13.95
N MET A 43 -1.30 -2.84 -13.37
CA MET A 43 -1.14 -2.98 -11.92
C MET A 43 -1.79 -1.83 -11.16
N LYS A 44 -1.65 -0.59 -11.64
CA LYS A 44 -2.36 0.57 -11.08
C LYS A 44 -3.88 0.38 -11.14
N TYR A 45 -4.43 -0.02 -12.29
CA TYR A 45 -5.85 -0.29 -12.43
C TYR A 45 -6.35 -1.36 -11.47
N LEU A 46 -5.64 -2.49 -11.36
CA LEU A 46 -6.00 -3.54 -10.40
C LEU A 46 -5.89 -3.02 -8.96
N HIS A 47 -4.83 -2.30 -8.63
CA HIS A 47 -4.63 -1.70 -7.32
C HIS A 47 -5.80 -0.77 -6.96
N ASP A 48 -6.09 0.22 -7.79
CA ASP A 48 -7.18 1.19 -7.59
C ASP A 48 -8.56 0.50 -7.55
N LYS A 49 -8.77 -0.56 -8.32
CA LYS A 49 -10.02 -1.36 -8.30
C LYS A 49 -10.21 -2.12 -6.99
N TYR A 50 -9.14 -2.66 -6.40
CA TYR A 50 -9.23 -3.55 -5.23
C TYR A 50 -8.91 -2.86 -3.90
N ILE A 51 -8.41 -1.62 -3.91
CA ILE A 51 -8.28 -0.86 -2.68
C ILE A 51 -9.66 -0.54 -2.16
N ARG A 52 -9.94 -1.10 -0.98
CA ARG A 52 -11.08 -0.72 -0.19
C ARG A 52 -10.73 0.59 0.50
N ASN A 53 -11.47 1.65 0.20
CA ASN A 53 -11.41 2.89 0.98
C ASN A 53 -11.73 2.57 2.43
N LYS A 54 -10.72 2.59 3.30
CA LYS A 54 -10.91 2.47 4.74
C LYS A 54 -11.04 3.87 5.32
N TYR A 55 -12.17 4.13 5.98
CA TYR A 55 -12.37 5.33 6.76
C TYR A 55 -12.05 4.98 8.21
N PHE A 56 -11.06 5.67 8.78
CA PHE A 56 -10.70 5.54 10.18
C PHE A 56 -11.45 6.59 11.00
N LYS A 57 -11.81 6.23 12.22
CA LYS A 57 -12.39 7.14 13.21
C LYS A 57 -11.50 7.14 14.45
N GLU A 58 -11.57 8.23 15.21
CA GLU A 58 -10.95 8.31 16.52
C GLU A 58 -11.49 7.19 17.43
N GLY A 59 -10.59 6.50 18.13
CA GLY A 59 -10.89 5.33 18.96
C GLY A 59 -10.82 3.98 18.23
N ASP A 60 -10.64 3.95 16.90
CA ASP A 60 -10.44 2.69 16.18
C ASP A 60 -9.09 2.04 16.53
N LEU A 61 -9.07 0.71 16.67
CA LEU A 61 -7.84 -0.06 16.83
C LEU A 61 -7.31 -0.54 15.48
N VAL A 62 -6.05 -0.24 15.21
CA VAL A 62 -5.39 -0.55 13.94
C VAL A 62 -4.06 -1.27 14.12
N LEU A 63 -3.75 -2.18 13.20
CA LEU A 63 -2.44 -2.80 13.08
C LEU A 63 -1.58 -2.03 12.08
N LEU A 64 -0.32 -1.83 12.44
CA LEU A 64 0.66 -1.14 11.61
C LEU A 64 1.50 -2.14 10.82
N PHE A 65 1.47 -2.07 9.49
CA PHE A 65 2.36 -2.89 8.67
C PHE A 65 3.77 -2.31 8.63
N ASN A 66 4.75 -3.03 9.21
CA ASN A 66 6.15 -2.67 9.08
C ASN A 66 6.72 -3.26 7.79
N SER A 67 6.79 -2.41 6.78
CA SER A 67 7.32 -2.72 5.46
C SER A 67 8.84 -2.60 5.36
N ARG A 68 9.54 -2.12 6.41
CA ARG A 68 11.00 -2.03 6.40
C ARG A 68 11.58 -3.44 6.25
N LEU A 69 11.84 -3.80 5.00
CA LEU A 69 12.50 -5.02 4.60
C LEU A 69 13.94 -4.88 5.05
N TRP A 70 14.23 -5.35 6.25
CA TRP A 70 15.60 -5.58 6.64
C TRP A 70 16.11 -6.66 5.70
N MET A 71 17.07 -6.30 4.83
CA MET A 71 17.71 -7.19 3.87
C MET A 71 18.49 -8.28 4.63
N PHE A 72 17.79 -9.26 5.17
CA PHE A 72 18.39 -10.46 5.72
C PHE A 72 18.61 -11.45 4.58
N LEU A 73 19.69 -12.23 4.65
CA LEU A 73 20.00 -13.37 3.75
C LEU A 73 19.04 -14.57 3.95
N GLY A 74 17.79 -14.31 4.33
CA GLY A 74 16.78 -15.31 4.69
C GLY A 74 15.38 -14.91 4.22
N LYS A 75 14.35 -15.62 4.69
CA LYS A 75 12.96 -15.37 4.28
C LYS A 75 12.50 -13.97 4.70
N LEU A 76 12.04 -13.20 3.72
CA LEU A 76 11.35 -11.94 3.93
C LEU A 76 10.13 -12.17 4.82
N LYS A 77 10.09 -11.53 5.99
CA LYS A 77 8.91 -11.53 6.85
C LYS A 77 8.47 -10.08 7.03
N SER A 78 7.37 -9.72 6.38
CA SER A 78 6.65 -8.52 6.79
C SER A 78 6.15 -8.70 8.22
N LYS A 79 6.33 -7.69 9.06
CA LYS A 79 5.92 -7.73 10.47
C LYS A 79 4.74 -6.79 10.66
N TRP A 80 3.62 -7.32 11.09
CA TRP A 80 2.53 -6.50 11.62
C TRP A 80 2.91 -6.12 13.05
N SER A 81 2.93 -4.83 13.33
CA SER A 81 3.10 -4.27 14.67
C SER A 81 1.73 -4.03 15.28
N GLY A 82 1.67 -4.16 16.62
CA GLY A 82 0.47 -4.41 17.42
C GLY A 82 -0.70 -3.43 17.27
N PRO A 83 -1.75 -3.61 18.07
CA PRO A 83 -2.93 -2.74 18.00
C PRO A 83 -2.58 -1.36 18.55
N PHE A 84 -2.81 -0.34 17.73
CA PHE A 84 -2.67 1.07 18.07
C PHE A 84 -4.04 1.73 18.02
N GLU A 85 -4.30 2.65 18.93
CA GLU A 85 -5.52 3.45 18.93
C GLU A 85 -5.35 4.68 18.03
N VAL A 86 -6.32 4.93 17.17
CA VAL A 86 -6.36 6.16 16.35
C VAL A 86 -6.81 7.32 17.23
N VAL A 87 -5.93 8.31 17.41
CA VAL A 87 -6.22 9.53 18.18
C VAL A 87 -6.81 10.62 17.30
N GLY A 88 -6.39 10.68 16.05
CA GLY A 88 -6.80 11.71 15.11
C GLY A 88 -6.56 11.30 13.66
N VAL A 89 -7.42 11.81 12.78
CA VAL A 89 -7.28 11.63 11.33
C VAL A 89 -7.13 13.01 10.68
N THR A 90 -6.03 13.20 9.98
CA THR A 90 -5.76 14.46 9.26
C THR A 90 -6.57 14.50 7.97
N ARG A 91 -6.91 15.72 7.48
CA ARG A 91 -7.63 15.93 6.20
C ARG A 91 -6.96 15.26 4.98
N PHE A 92 -5.66 15.01 5.05
CA PHE A 92 -4.86 14.37 4.01
C PHE A 92 -4.73 12.85 4.16
N GLY A 93 -5.43 12.23 5.12
CA GLY A 93 -5.41 10.79 5.35
C GLY A 93 -4.25 10.27 6.19
N GLU A 94 -3.51 11.15 6.88
CA GLU A 94 -2.54 10.76 7.91
C GLU A 94 -3.26 10.39 9.20
N LEU A 95 -2.73 9.38 9.91
CA LEU A 95 -3.27 8.85 11.15
C LEU A 95 -2.31 9.14 12.30
N ASP A 96 -2.80 9.78 13.35
CA ASP A 96 -2.08 9.90 14.62
C ASP A 96 -2.44 8.68 15.48
N LEU A 97 -1.44 7.84 15.74
CA LEU A 97 -1.59 6.58 16.46
C LEU A 97 -1.00 6.67 17.86
N LYS A 98 -1.69 6.09 18.84
CA LYS A 98 -1.24 6.01 20.22
C LYS A 98 -0.75 4.61 20.56
N ASN A 99 0.44 4.54 21.14
CA ASN A 99 1.00 3.30 21.68
C ASN A 99 0.58 3.09 23.15
N LYS A 100 0.86 1.90 23.70
CA LYS A 100 0.65 1.55 25.10
C LYS A 100 1.38 2.44 26.10
N ASN A 101 2.43 3.13 25.66
CA ASN A 101 3.20 4.08 26.46
C ASN A 101 2.59 5.50 26.45
N ASP A 102 1.37 5.65 25.92
CA ASP A 102 0.69 6.93 25.69
C ASP A 102 1.41 7.89 24.71
N GLU A 103 2.45 7.43 24.03
CA GLU A 103 3.14 8.17 22.98
C GLU A 103 2.30 8.18 21.69
N VAL A 104 2.11 9.38 21.15
CA VAL A 104 1.42 9.60 19.88
C VAL A 104 2.45 9.81 18.78
N PHE A 105 2.33 9.04 17.70
CA PHE A 105 3.17 9.17 16.52
C PHE A 105 2.32 9.17 15.26
N ARG A 106 2.79 9.89 14.24
CA ARG A 106 2.07 10.04 12.98
C ARG A 106 2.48 8.96 11.98
N VAL A 107 1.49 8.44 11.28
CA VAL A 107 1.65 7.44 10.23
C VAL A 107 0.91 7.92 8.98
N ASN A 108 1.52 7.70 7.82
CA ASN A 108 0.83 7.91 6.56
C ASN A 108 -0.27 6.85 6.41
N GLY A 109 -1.54 7.27 6.37
CA GLY A 109 -2.64 6.41 5.93
C GLY A 109 -2.86 6.47 4.42
N HIS A 110 -1.87 6.98 3.66
CA HIS A 110 -2.00 7.29 2.25
C HIS A 110 -1.49 6.17 1.33
N GLN A 111 -2.22 6.03 0.23
CA GLN A 111 -2.23 4.93 -0.75
C GLN A 111 -1.21 5.11 -1.87
N GLN A 112 -0.03 5.66 -1.59
CA GLN A 112 0.96 5.93 -2.62
C GLN A 112 2.30 5.34 -2.26
N TRP A 113 2.61 4.27 -2.99
CA TRP A 113 3.83 3.48 -2.97
C TRP A 113 3.97 2.65 -1.70
N CYS A 114 4.48 1.44 -1.88
CA CYS A 114 4.74 0.47 -0.83
C CYS A 114 5.21 1.18 0.43
N ASP A 115 4.37 1.15 1.47
CA ASP A 115 4.70 1.18 2.90
C ASP A 115 3.44 1.61 3.67
N LEU A 116 2.97 0.76 4.59
CA LEU A 116 1.85 0.97 5.53
C LEU A 116 0.45 0.68 4.99
N VAL A 117 0.15 -0.61 4.81
CA VAL A 117 -1.24 -1.07 4.89
C VAL A 117 -1.65 -1.05 6.36
N VAL A 118 -2.54 -0.13 6.74
CA VAL A 118 -3.13 -0.11 8.09
C VAL A 118 -4.38 -0.99 8.07
N GLU A 119 -4.39 -2.04 8.89
CA GLU A 119 -5.54 -2.94 8.99
C GLU A 119 -6.36 -2.63 10.24
N VAL A 120 -7.60 -2.16 10.05
CA VAL A 120 -8.60 -2.00 11.12
C VAL A 120 -9.04 -3.37 11.61
N ILE A 121 -8.92 -3.62 12.90
CA ILE A 121 -9.59 -4.74 13.56
C ILE A 121 -10.96 -4.21 14.01
N LEU A 122 -12.05 -4.65 13.35
CA LEU A 122 -13.39 -4.39 13.87
C LEU A 122 -13.54 -5.06 15.25
N PRO A 123 -14.06 -4.38 16.28
CA PRO A 123 -14.38 -5.06 17.54
C PRO A 123 -15.44 -6.13 17.25
N LYS A 124 -15.12 -7.39 17.51
CA LYS A 124 -16.12 -8.45 17.53
C LYS A 124 -17.14 -8.08 18.61
N GLY A 125 -18.36 -7.79 18.17
CA GLY A 125 -19.45 -7.34 19.03
C GLY A 125 -19.79 -8.34 20.13
N GLY A 126 -20.38 -7.80 21.21
CA GLY A 126 -21.07 -8.56 22.24
C GLY A 126 -20.74 -8.13 23.67
N VAL A 127 -21.04 -6.88 24.04
CA VAL A 127 -21.28 -6.58 25.46
C VAL A 127 -22.78 -6.68 25.67
N ASN A 128 -23.22 -7.75 26.34
CA ASN A 128 -24.58 -7.92 26.80
C ASN A 128 -24.91 -6.79 27.81
N PRO A 129 -26.11 -6.17 27.76
CA PRO A 129 -26.54 -5.29 28.83
C PRO A 129 -26.77 -6.10 30.12
N PRO A 130 -26.47 -5.54 31.31
CA PRO A 130 -26.68 -6.22 32.57
C PRO A 130 -28.17 -6.45 32.84
N GLU A 131 -28.50 -7.69 33.21
CA GLU A 131 -29.81 -8.10 33.72
C GLU A 131 -30.18 -7.22 34.92
N ALA A 132 -31.21 -6.39 34.77
CA ALA A 132 -31.87 -5.77 35.91
C ALA A 132 -32.86 -6.80 36.48
N GLU A 133 -32.46 -7.43 37.59
CA GLU A 133 -33.33 -8.27 38.39
C GLU A 133 -34.54 -7.47 38.88
N ALA A 134 -35.72 -7.78 38.33
CA ALA A 134 -37.00 -7.32 38.86
C ALA A 134 -37.35 -8.17 40.10
N GLY A 135 -36.86 -7.76 41.26
CA GLY A 135 -37.30 -8.25 42.56
C GLY A 135 -38.47 -7.42 43.09
N ALA A 136 -39.66 -8.01 43.11
CA ALA A 136 -40.86 -7.42 43.70
C ALA A 136 -40.76 -7.32 45.23
N THR A 137 -41.27 -6.23 45.82
CA THR A 137 -41.83 -6.27 47.18
C THR A 137 -42.99 -5.28 47.27
N SER A 138 -44.14 -5.83 47.64
CA SER A 138 -45.40 -5.17 47.95
C SER A 138 -45.32 -4.40 49.27
N HIS A 139 -45.89 -3.20 49.32
CA HIS A 139 -46.53 -2.71 50.55
C HIS A 139 -47.73 -1.82 50.25
N SER A 140 -48.73 -2.01 51.09
CA SER A 140 -50.13 -1.63 50.97
C SER A 140 -50.50 -0.56 52.00
N GLN A 141 -51.52 0.25 51.67
CA GLN A 141 -52.35 1.12 52.54
C GLN A 141 -51.63 2.41 53.05
N SER A 142 -52.26 3.58 53.28
CA SER A 142 -53.65 3.92 53.63
C SER A 142 -53.96 5.41 53.33
N LYS A 143 -55.26 5.69 53.26
CA LYS A 143 -56.00 6.97 53.33
C LYS A 143 -55.33 8.13 54.09
N GLU A 144 -55.47 9.33 53.54
CA GLU A 144 -56.32 10.43 54.06
C GLU A 144 -56.95 11.20 52.90
#